data_AF-A0A662E5S9-F1
#
_entry.id   AF-A0A662E5S9-F1
#
_cell.length_a   1.000
_cell.length_b   1.000
_cell.length_c   1.000
_cell.angle_alpha   90.00
_cell.angle_beta   90.00
_cell.angle_gamma   90.00
#
_symmetry.space_group_name_H-M   'P 1'
#
loop_
_entity.id
_entity.type
_entity.pdbx_description
1 polymer ?
#
loop_
_entity_poly.entity_id
_entity_poly.type
_entity_poly.pdbx_seq_one_letter_code
_entity_poly.pdbx_strand_id
1 'polypeptide(L)'
;MVTKSREKRDLISQWAFDSRPILGRFHLWLEDVDVKWTRGTPLKEFHGEISFVDGRMERLFAMTGAVTALGTQLFGRYGEGSGLDKSGLNQVKKDADAISAYIMSESLWYLSRQLPENHAIMVSLGEGLMPKGGETPEMGSNPLLGFGRVYARPEVAKWLDKRVHRMLNDKSYSWKGFYGDLRDAGITVWGTAIDTLENTSRFARGKETGPMSVLHVFDQPLHVTRPYEGYVGNLLLPKAVVRAAGDRSILINFRTPRKLVLQAIETAYPGIKRENIHVWTLQGKSRELRISKLWKEWRDLGVHLTEDGWVLPTTGIPVFTDSGTYAPTYHIGTWQDDAGQTHLFFVDGYAASAEAMQAASLAPMLGLEAFLSVFTSKFKLPYNREWHIMGLNPEAADFADKLAAIMESQPDKDIVEMYREIIRNGIEAGIPVQKPNVSADDFFPEKNWETMAISGYMCPDPYSSAPGVKEVEPGIYQATVRQATPRADKQITFTFRLMETLEQSRLVFSPLLNRFLYGEDYEHRPVKISDSGRIRNELQTLISEALEFLGEDQIRVHFNRILPDVISLEQQEKLKDILRWYKEHHPLWFGWLELID
;
A
#
# COMPACT_ATOMS: atom_id res chain seq x y z
N MET A 1 29.47 -29.42 -12.40
CA MET A 1 28.02 -29.67 -12.26
C MET A 1 27.62 -29.96 -10.81
N VAL A 2 28.33 -30.84 -10.08
CA VAL A 2 28.03 -31.17 -8.67
C VAL A 2 28.04 -29.96 -7.72
N THR A 3 29.02 -29.05 -7.85
CA THR A 3 29.14 -27.85 -7.00
C THR A 3 27.97 -26.88 -7.16
N LYS A 4 27.57 -26.58 -8.41
CA LYS A 4 26.41 -25.71 -8.70
C LYS A 4 25.10 -26.30 -8.16
N SER A 5 24.95 -27.63 -8.18
CA SER A 5 23.79 -28.30 -7.59
C SER A 5 23.76 -28.19 -6.06
N ARG A 6 24.91 -28.24 -5.40
CA ARG A 6 25.02 -28.04 -3.95
C ARG A 6 24.74 -26.59 -3.55
N GLU A 7 25.34 -25.61 -4.22
CA GLU A 7 25.09 -24.19 -3.95
C GLU A 7 23.61 -23.83 -4.05
N LYS A 8 22.91 -24.37 -5.06
CA LYS A 8 21.46 -24.18 -5.23
C LYS A 8 20.65 -24.80 -4.08
N ARG A 9 21.02 -26.00 -3.61
CA ARG A 9 20.37 -26.64 -2.45
C ARG A 9 20.61 -25.87 -1.15
N ASP A 10 21.82 -25.36 -0.96
CA ASP A 10 22.18 -24.55 0.21
C ASP A 10 21.39 -23.22 0.20
N LEU A 11 21.25 -22.59 -0.97
CA LEU A 11 20.40 -21.40 -1.18
C LEU A 11 18.95 -21.67 -0.77
N ILE A 12 18.32 -22.70 -1.34
CA ILE A 12 16.92 -23.05 -1.03
C ILE A 12 16.75 -23.36 0.45
N SER A 13 17.66 -24.14 1.03
CA SER A 13 17.61 -24.53 2.45
C SER A 13 17.67 -23.32 3.38
N GLN A 14 18.56 -22.37 3.10
CA GLN A 14 18.70 -21.17 3.92
C GLN A 14 17.49 -20.24 3.80
N TRP A 15 16.95 -20.05 2.59
CA TRP A 15 15.70 -19.32 2.39
C TRP A 15 14.54 -19.99 3.16
N ALA A 16 14.36 -21.30 3.01
CA ALA A 16 13.32 -22.05 3.71
C ALA A 16 13.45 -21.96 5.24
N PHE A 17 14.68 -22.02 5.77
CA PHE A 17 14.95 -21.88 7.20
C PHE A 17 14.56 -20.49 7.71
N ASP A 18 15.02 -19.44 7.03
CA ASP A 18 14.80 -18.06 7.45
C ASP A 18 13.34 -17.65 7.38
N SER A 19 12.64 -18.07 6.33
CA SER A 19 11.24 -17.75 6.07
C SER A 19 10.25 -18.80 6.60
N ARG A 20 10.73 -19.80 7.34
CA ARG A 20 9.91 -20.87 7.94
C ARG A 20 8.66 -20.38 8.67
N PRO A 21 8.67 -19.27 9.46
CA PRO A 21 7.47 -18.80 10.13
C PRO A 21 6.29 -18.53 9.18
N ILE A 22 6.57 -17.94 8.00
CA ILE A 22 5.55 -17.59 7.01
C ILE A 22 5.17 -18.84 6.20
N LEU A 23 6.15 -19.61 5.72
CA LEU A 23 5.92 -20.86 4.97
C LEU A 23 5.04 -21.84 5.77
N GLY A 24 5.37 -22.05 7.04
CA GLY A 24 4.60 -22.93 7.93
C GLY A 24 3.20 -22.41 8.23
N ARG A 25 3.00 -21.08 8.26
CA ARG A 25 1.67 -20.50 8.45
C ARG A 25 0.75 -20.76 7.26
N PHE A 26 1.28 -20.70 6.05
CA PHE A 26 0.50 -20.85 4.82
C PHE A 26 0.57 -22.25 4.21
N HIS A 27 1.16 -23.21 4.92
CA HIS A 27 1.27 -24.61 4.49
C HIS A 27 1.92 -24.70 3.09
N LEU A 28 3.04 -23.98 2.93
CA LEU A 28 3.81 -23.92 1.69
C LEU A 28 5.14 -24.64 1.86
N TRP A 29 5.46 -25.47 0.88
CA TRP A 29 6.80 -26.04 0.72
C TRP A 29 7.58 -25.24 -0.32
N LEU A 30 8.83 -24.89 -0.03
CA LEU A 30 9.68 -24.14 -0.93
C LEU A 30 10.50 -25.10 -1.80
N GLU A 31 10.14 -25.18 -3.08
CA GLU A 31 10.82 -26.04 -4.07
C GLU A 31 12.04 -25.37 -4.67
N ASP A 32 11.94 -24.07 -4.97
CA ASP A 32 13.04 -23.33 -5.57
C ASP A 32 13.01 -21.82 -5.25
N VAL A 33 14.18 -21.18 -5.34
CA VAL A 33 14.37 -19.73 -5.28
C VAL A 33 15.37 -19.31 -6.35
N ASP A 34 14.98 -18.36 -7.20
CA ASP A 34 15.87 -17.67 -8.13
C ASP A 34 15.98 -16.19 -7.76
N VAL A 35 17.21 -15.65 -7.73
CA VAL A 35 17.48 -14.26 -7.35
C VAL A 35 18.21 -13.56 -8.49
N LYS A 36 17.54 -12.59 -9.11
CA LYS A 36 18.08 -11.74 -10.17
C LYS A 36 18.30 -10.33 -9.66
N TRP A 37 19.53 -9.84 -9.73
CA TRP A 37 19.85 -8.44 -9.43
C TRP A 37 19.52 -7.57 -10.62
N THR A 38 18.71 -6.53 -10.42
CA THR A 38 18.32 -5.55 -11.45
C THR A 38 19.13 -4.26 -11.33
N ARG A 39 19.61 -3.94 -10.11
CA ARG A 39 20.48 -2.78 -9.83
C ARG A 39 21.40 -3.05 -8.65
N GLY A 40 22.53 -2.35 -8.60
CA GLY A 40 23.52 -2.44 -7.53
C GLY A 40 24.61 -3.47 -7.85
N THR A 41 25.60 -3.57 -6.98
CA THR A 41 26.67 -4.58 -7.10
C THR A 41 26.16 -5.92 -6.58
N PRO A 42 26.08 -6.97 -7.40
CA PRO A 42 25.62 -8.28 -6.93
C PRO A 42 26.55 -8.81 -5.84
N LEU A 43 25.98 -9.06 -4.66
CA LEU A 43 26.63 -9.79 -3.60
C LEU A 43 26.25 -11.26 -3.69
N LYS A 44 27.13 -12.14 -3.21
CA LYS A 44 26.73 -13.54 -3.00
C LYS A 44 25.61 -13.56 -1.95
N GLU A 45 24.53 -14.26 -2.22
CA GLU A 45 23.41 -14.38 -1.28
C GLU A 45 23.93 -14.81 0.10
N PHE A 46 23.41 -14.17 1.16
CA PHE A 46 23.82 -14.32 2.57
C PHE A 46 25.17 -13.71 2.97
N HIS A 47 25.85 -12.96 2.10
CA HIS A 47 27.13 -12.30 2.41
C HIS A 47 27.03 -10.77 2.57
N GLY A 48 25.82 -10.21 2.64
CA GLY A 48 25.59 -8.81 2.97
C GLY A 48 24.13 -8.40 2.83
N GLU A 49 23.83 -7.19 3.33
CA GLU A 49 22.50 -6.59 3.36
C GLU A 49 22.37 -5.44 2.36
N ILE A 50 21.18 -5.30 1.78
CA ILE A 50 20.84 -4.19 0.88
C ILE A 50 19.98 -3.13 1.58
N SER A 51 19.50 -3.38 2.79
CA SER A 51 18.60 -2.53 3.57
C SER A 51 19.07 -2.33 5.01
N PHE A 52 18.39 -1.44 5.74
CA PHE A 52 18.68 -1.13 7.14
C PHE A 52 18.30 -2.27 8.10
N VAL A 53 17.60 -3.30 7.62
CA VAL A 53 17.29 -4.50 8.40
C VAL A 53 18.32 -5.59 8.13
N ASP A 54 18.43 -6.56 9.03
CA ASP A 54 19.31 -7.71 8.80
C ASP A 54 18.83 -8.58 7.63
N GLY A 55 19.74 -9.41 7.09
CA GLY A 55 19.41 -10.24 5.93
C GLY A 55 18.23 -11.20 6.17
N ARG A 56 18.01 -11.69 7.39
CA ARG A 56 16.87 -12.58 7.67
C ARG A 56 15.55 -11.82 7.55
N MET A 57 15.51 -10.59 8.06
CA MET A 57 14.37 -9.71 7.93
C MET A 57 14.11 -9.35 6.47
N GLU A 58 15.13 -9.04 5.67
CA GLU A 58 14.98 -8.84 4.21
C GLU A 58 14.25 -10.01 3.55
N ARG A 59 14.63 -11.24 3.89
CA ARG A 59 14.03 -12.45 3.33
C ARG A 59 12.60 -12.68 3.80
N LEU A 60 12.28 -12.39 5.07
CA LEU A 60 10.93 -12.48 5.60
C LEU A 60 9.98 -11.46 4.95
N PHE A 61 10.45 -10.24 4.69
CA PHE A 61 9.68 -9.23 3.96
C PHE A 61 9.48 -9.61 2.48
N ALA A 62 10.51 -10.12 1.80
CA ALA A 62 10.37 -10.65 0.44
C ALA A 62 9.36 -11.81 0.38
N MET A 63 9.41 -12.74 1.34
CA MET A 63 8.45 -13.85 1.45
C MET A 63 7.03 -13.34 1.71
N THR A 64 6.87 -12.28 2.52
CA THR A 64 5.57 -11.64 2.76
C THR A 64 4.94 -11.15 1.45
N GLY A 65 5.71 -10.46 0.60
CA GLY A 65 5.23 -10.02 -0.71
C GLY A 65 4.87 -11.20 -1.64
N ALA A 66 5.71 -12.23 -1.69
CA ALA A 66 5.50 -13.39 -2.56
C ALA A 66 4.25 -14.21 -2.16
N VAL A 67 4.05 -14.47 -0.87
CA VAL A 67 2.89 -15.23 -0.37
C VAL A 67 1.60 -14.43 -0.49
N THR A 68 1.68 -13.10 -0.30
CA THR A 68 0.53 -12.20 -0.53
C THR A 68 0.10 -12.23 -2.00
N ALA A 69 1.04 -12.12 -2.94
CA ALA A 69 0.75 -12.23 -4.36
C ALA A 69 0.14 -13.60 -4.72
N LEU A 70 0.78 -14.70 -4.27
CA LEU A 70 0.30 -16.07 -4.51
C LEU A 70 -1.14 -16.27 -4.00
N GLY A 71 -1.36 -16.00 -2.71
CA GLY A 71 -2.65 -16.27 -2.09
C GLY A 71 -3.77 -15.37 -2.63
N THR A 72 -3.46 -14.11 -2.94
CA THR A 72 -4.44 -13.20 -3.56
C THR A 72 -4.79 -13.67 -4.96
N GLN A 73 -3.81 -14.06 -5.79
CA GLN A 73 -4.11 -14.56 -7.14
C GLN A 73 -4.98 -15.82 -7.12
N LEU A 74 -4.70 -16.76 -6.21
CA LEU A 74 -5.40 -18.05 -6.16
C LEU A 74 -6.78 -17.96 -5.48
N PHE A 75 -6.90 -17.14 -4.43
CA PHE A 75 -8.06 -17.16 -3.55
C PHE A 75 -8.84 -15.85 -3.53
N GLY A 76 -8.28 -14.76 -4.07
CA GLY A 76 -8.88 -13.42 -4.12
C GLY A 76 -10.00 -13.24 -5.16
N ARG A 77 -10.46 -14.30 -5.84
CA ARG A 77 -11.54 -14.23 -6.86
C ARG A 77 -11.14 -13.49 -8.15
N TYR A 78 -9.90 -13.70 -8.62
CA TYR A 78 -9.38 -13.08 -9.84
C TYR A 78 -10.31 -13.29 -11.05
N GLY A 79 -10.71 -12.20 -11.71
CA GLY A 79 -11.58 -12.24 -12.89
C GLY A 79 -13.07 -12.50 -12.65
N GLU A 80 -13.50 -12.85 -11.44
CA GLU A 80 -14.90 -13.17 -11.15
C GLU A 80 -15.83 -11.94 -11.21
N GLY A 81 -15.29 -10.72 -11.21
CA GLY A 81 -16.04 -9.48 -11.39
C GLY A 81 -16.34 -9.14 -12.84
N SER A 82 -15.80 -9.90 -13.81
CA SER A 82 -16.05 -9.67 -15.22
C SER A 82 -17.50 -9.98 -15.58
N GLY A 83 -18.18 -9.04 -16.25
CA GLY A 83 -19.58 -9.16 -16.64
C GLY A 83 -20.60 -8.93 -15.53
N LEU A 84 -20.16 -8.72 -14.28
CA LEU A 84 -21.03 -8.29 -13.18
C LEU A 84 -21.41 -6.81 -13.30
N ASP A 85 -22.50 -6.44 -12.64
CA ASP A 85 -22.88 -5.05 -12.46
C ASP A 85 -21.92 -4.33 -11.49
N LYS A 86 -22.17 -3.04 -11.25
CA LYS A 86 -21.32 -2.23 -10.36
C LYS A 86 -21.28 -2.79 -8.93
N SER A 87 -22.39 -3.35 -8.45
CA SER A 87 -22.49 -3.90 -7.10
C SER A 87 -21.66 -5.17 -6.98
N GLY A 88 -21.87 -6.13 -7.88
CA GLY A 88 -21.13 -7.39 -7.92
C GLY A 88 -19.63 -7.17 -8.14
N LEU A 89 -19.24 -6.26 -9.02
CA LEU A 89 -17.83 -5.90 -9.21
C LEU A 89 -17.21 -5.33 -7.92
N ASN A 90 -17.94 -4.47 -7.21
CA ASN A 90 -17.45 -3.92 -5.94
C ASN A 90 -17.33 -4.99 -4.85
N GLN A 91 -18.21 -5.98 -4.81
CA GLN A 91 -18.10 -7.09 -3.87
C GLN A 91 -16.84 -7.92 -4.13
N VAL A 92 -16.59 -8.30 -5.39
CA VAL A 92 -15.38 -9.05 -5.76
C VAL A 92 -14.11 -8.27 -5.39
N LYS A 93 -14.10 -6.95 -5.62
CA LYS A 93 -12.99 -6.09 -5.19
C LYS A 93 -12.75 -6.16 -3.67
N LYS A 94 -13.80 -5.96 -2.87
CA LYS A 94 -13.72 -6.01 -1.41
C LYS A 94 -13.20 -7.36 -0.90
N ASP A 95 -13.68 -8.46 -1.48
CA ASP A 95 -13.23 -9.81 -1.10
C ASP A 95 -11.74 -10.02 -1.44
N ALA A 96 -11.31 -9.54 -2.61
CA ALA A 96 -9.90 -9.61 -3.02
C ALA A 96 -8.99 -8.81 -2.09
N ASP A 97 -9.36 -7.58 -1.76
CA ASP A 97 -8.64 -6.71 -0.83
C ASP A 97 -8.58 -7.35 0.58
N ALA A 98 -9.70 -7.91 1.06
CA ALA A 98 -9.77 -8.58 2.36
C ALA A 98 -8.84 -9.80 2.45
N ILE A 99 -8.78 -10.63 1.40
CA ILE A 99 -7.88 -11.79 1.35
C ILE A 99 -6.42 -11.34 1.31
N SER A 100 -6.09 -10.37 0.46
CA SER A 100 -4.71 -9.85 0.37
C SER A 100 -4.23 -9.28 1.70
N ALA A 101 -5.05 -8.45 2.32
CA ALA A 101 -4.75 -7.85 3.62
C ALA A 101 -4.61 -8.87 4.74
N TYR A 102 -5.44 -9.92 4.74
CA TYR A 102 -5.30 -11.00 5.70
C TYR A 102 -3.95 -11.71 5.56
N ILE A 103 -3.57 -12.05 4.33
CA ILE A 103 -2.31 -12.77 4.07
C ILE A 103 -1.11 -11.93 4.48
N MET A 104 -1.09 -10.66 4.12
CA MET A 104 -0.02 -9.75 4.49
C MET A 104 0.04 -9.53 6.01
N SER A 105 -1.11 -9.31 6.66
CA SER A 105 -1.18 -9.13 8.13
C SER A 105 -0.70 -10.36 8.89
N GLU A 106 -1.13 -11.55 8.49
CA GLU A 106 -0.66 -12.80 9.09
C GLU A 106 0.83 -13.01 8.85
N SER A 107 1.34 -12.67 7.66
CA SER A 107 2.78 -12.72 7.38
C SER A 107 3.56 -11.78 8.30
N LEU A 108 3.12 -10.52 8.46
CA LEU A 108 3.73 -9.55 9.38
C LEU A 108 3.65 -10.01 10.84
N TRP A 109 2.55 -10.65 11.25
CA TRP A 109 2.41 -11.22 12.60
C TRP A 109 3.41 -12.35 12.85
N TYR A 110 3.59 -13.27 11.90
CA TYR A 110 4.56 -14.37 12.05
C TYR A 110 6.01 -13.87 11.97
N LEU A 111 6.27 -12.89 11.11
CA LEU A 111 7.54 -12.18 10.99
C LEU A 111 7.89 -11.41 12.28
N SER A 112 6.93 -10.77 12.94
CA SER A 112 7.19 -9.89 14.10
C SER A 112 7.86 -10.60 15.28
N ARG A 113 7.73 -11.93 15.36
CA ARG A 113 8.41 -12.78 16.35
C ARG A 113 9.93 -12.82 16.17
N GLN A 114 10.40 -12.46 14.97
CA GLN A 114 11.82 -12.41 14.62
C GLN A 114 12.40 -10.99 14.76
N LEU A 115 11.58 -9.99 15.07
CA LEU A 115 12.07 -8.63 15.33
C LEU A 115 13.00 -8.62 16.55
N PRO A 116 13.99 -7.70 16.57
CA PRO A 116 14.72 -7.38 17.78
C PRO A 116 13.75 -6.98 18.92
N GLU A 117 14.17 -7.17 20.17
CA GLU A 117 13.26 -7.12 21.31
C GLU A 117 12.58 -5.77 21.52
N ASN A 118 13.25 -4.68 21.15
CA ASN A 118 12.75 -3.31 21.25
C ASN A 118 12.19 -2.76 19.94
N HIS A 119 11.95 -3.60 18.92
CA HIS A 119 11.48 -3.17 17.61
C HIS A 119 10.00 -3.49 17.38
N ALA A 120 9.35 -2.62 16.62
CA ALA A 120 7.98 -2.78 16.15
C ALA A 120 7.85 -2.36 14.69
N ILE A 121 6.92 -2.97 13.98
CA ILE A 121 6.43 -2.47 12.69
C ILE A 121 5.11 -1.77 12.95
N MET A 122 4.95 -0.55 12.43
CA MET A 122 3.71 0.22 12.57
C MET A 122 3.19 0.68 11.22
N VAL A 123 1.93 0.37 10.93
CA VAL A 123 1.26 0.88 9.72
C VAL A 123 1.06 2.38 9.86
N SER A 124 1.75 3.14 9.02
CA SER A 124 1.72 4.61 9.01
C SER A 124 0.85 5.16 7.88
N LEU A 125 0.76 4.42 6.76
CA LEU A 125 -0.20 4.63 5.67
C LEU A 125 -0.70 3.25 5.22
N GLY A 126 -2.00 3.08 5.01
CA GLY A 126 -2.59 1.77 4.71
C GLY A 126 -4.02 1.88 4.17
N GLU A 127 -4.68 0.74 4.04
CA GLU A 127 -6.11 0.59 3.73
C GLU A 127 -6.96 1.11 4.91
N GLY A 128 -7.01 2.43 5.02
CA GLY A 128 -7.73 3.26 5.98
C GLY A 128 -7.37 3.10 7.48
N LEU A 129 -8.36 3.25 8.35
CA LEU A 129 -8.37 3.28 9.81
C LEU A 129 -8.53 1.91 10.48
N MET A 130 -7.81 1.70 11.58
CA MET A 130 -8.16 0.68 12.59
C MET A 130 -9.04 1.33 13.67
N PRO A 131 -10.23 0.79 14.01
CA PRO A 131 -11.04 1.27 15.11
C PRO A 131 -10.30 1.14 16.45
N LYS A 132 -9.88 2.28 17.03
CA LYS A 132 -9.28 2.35 18.37
C LYS A 132 -10.11 3.27 19.28
N GLY A 133 -11.35 2.86 19.56
CA GLY A 133 -12.20 3.34 20.66
C GLY A 133 -12.51 4.84 20.64
N GLY A 134 -13.65 5.22 20.03
CA GLY A 134 -14.12 6.61 19.97
C GLY A 134 -14.54 7.10 18.57
N GLU A 135 -14.49 6.23 17.56
CA GLU A 135 -14.67 6.61 16.14
C GLU A 135 -16.14 6.61 15.69
N THR A 136 -16.44 7.47 14.70
CA THR A 136 -17.74 7.55 14.03
C THR A 136 -17.88 6.53 12.89
N PRO A 137 -19.11 6.11 12.51
CA PRO A 137 -19.38 5.07 11.50
C PRO A 137 -18.68 5.24 10.14
N GLU A 138 -18.32 6.47 9.76
CA GLU A 138 -17.70 6.80 8.46
C GLU A 138 -16.21 6.37 8.35
N MET A 139 -15.63 5.84 9.43
CA MET A 139 -14.20 5.50 9.54
C MET A 139 -13.87 4.03 9.18
N GLY A 140 -14.78 3.32 8.50
CA GLY A 140 -14.65 1.91 8.16
C GLY A 140 -13.64 1.60 7.05
N SER A 141 -12.62 0.80 7.39
CA SER A 141 -11.62 0.23 6.47
C SER A 141 -10.81 -0.83 7.21
N ASN A 142 -10.09 -1.68 6.48
CA ASN A 142 -9.57 -2.96 6.96
C ASN A 142 -8.64 -2.84 8.21
N PRO A 143 -9.10 -3.15 9.43
CA PRO A 143 -8.33 -2.96 10.66
C PRO A 143 -7.18 -3.95 10.83
N LEU A 144 -7.08 -4.97 9.97
CA LEU A 144 -5.90 -5.82 9.92
C LEU A 144 -4.66 -5.01 9.54
N LEU A 145 -4.79 -4.01 8.65
CA LEU A 145 -3.69 -3.19 8.13
C LEU A 145 -4.05 -1.70 8.11
N GLY A 146 -4.96 -1.28 9.00
CA GLY A 146 -5.30 0.12 9.20
C GLY A 146 -4.17 0.87 9.91
N PHE A 147 -4.19 2.19 9.81
CA PHE A 147 -3.25 3.07 10.49
C PHE A 147 -3.12 2.75 11.98
N GLY A 148 -1.88 2.82 12.46
CA GLY A 148 -1.57 2.59 13.86
C GLY A 148 -1.65 1.13 14.27
N ARG A 149 -1.86 0.18 13.34
CA ARG A 149 -1.65 -1.24 13.59
C ARG A 149 -0.18 -1.49 13.93
N VAL A 150 0.04 -2.23 15.01
CA VAL A 150 1.36 -2.59 15.51
C VAL A 150 1.61 -4.08 15.35
N TYR A 151 2.77 -4.43 14.80
CA TYR A 151 3.31 -5.79 14.81
C TYR A 151 4.63 -5.80 15.57
N ALA A 152 4.59 -6.35 16.78
CA ALA A 152 5.75 -6.44 17.66
C ALA A 152 5.62 -7.64 18.61
N ARG A 153 6.63 -7.84 19.44
CA ARG A 153 6.52 -8.75 20.59
C ARG A 153 5.48 -8.22 21.60
N PRO A 154 4.83 -9.07 22.41
CA PRO A 154 3.65 -8.70 23.19
C PRO A 154 3.78 -7.45 24.07
N GLU A 155 4.91 -7.28 24.76
CA GLU A 155 5.12 -6.13 25.65
C GLU A 155 5.27 -4.81 24.89
N VAL A 156 6.08 -4.81 23.82
CA VAL A 156 6.23 -3.65 22.93
C VAL A 156 4.91 -3.31 22.24
N ALA A 157 4.20 -4.33 21.75
CA ALA A 157 2.89 -4.14 21.12
C ALA A 157 1.91 -3.47 22.09
N LYS A 158 1.76 -4.00 23.30
CA LYS A 158 0.87 -3.43 24.34
C LYS A 158 1.26 -2.00 24.72
N TRP A 159 2.56 -1.72 24.85
CA TRP A 159 3.05 -0.39 25.18
C TRP A 159 2.76 0.61 24.06
N LEU A 160 3.01 0.22 22.81
CA LEU A 160 2.88 1.09 21.64
C LEU A 160 1.41 1.32 21.28
N ASP A 161 0.57 0.29 21.37
CA ASP A 161 -0.86 0.41 21.10
C ASP A 161 -1.54 1.47 21.98
N LYS A 162 -1.14 1.57 23.26
CA LYS A 162 -1.63 2.63 24.16
C LYS A 162 -1.24 4.03 23.71
N ARG A 163 -0.02 4.21 23.19
CA ARG A 163 0.46 5.50 22.67
C ARG A 163 -0.27 5.87 21.38
N VAL A 164 -0.45 4.91 20.47
CA VAL A 164 -1.21 5.13 19.24
C VAL A 164 -2.66 5.50 19.57
N HIS A 165 -3.30 4.77 20.49
CA HIS A 165 -4.66 5.08 20.93
C HIS A 165 -4.75 6.48 21.53
N ARG A 166 -3.78 6.88 22.37
CA ARG A 166 -3.71 8.24 22.90
C ARG A 166 -3.52 9.28 21.77
N MET A 167 -2.67 9.02 20.78
CA MET A 167 -2.43 9.93 19.66
C MET A 167 -3.69 10.16 18.80
N LEU A 168 -4.54 9.14 18.68
CA LEU A 168 -5.80 9.24 17.95
C LEU A 168 -6.88 10.01 18.73
N ASN A 169 -6.91 9.87 20.05
CA ASN A 169 -8.07 10.30 20.86
C ASN A 169 -7.81 11.51 21.79
N ASP A 170 -6.57 11.79 22.16
CA ASP A 170 -6.20 12.90 23.04
C ASP A 170 -5.61 14.07 22.23
N LYS A 171 -6.39 15.13 22.01
CA LYS A 171 -5.96 16.33 21.27
C LYS A 171 -4.72 17.02 21.87
N SER A 172 -4.39 16.78 23.15
CA SER A 172 -3.18 17.33 23.77
C SER A 172 -1.93 16.49 23.47
N TYR A 173 -2.10 15.24 23.02
CA TYR A 173 -1.02 14.31 22.72
C TYR A 173 -0.67 14.33 21.22
N SER A 174 0.19 15.27 20.86
CA SER A 174 0.68 15.45 19.48
C SER A 174 1.69 14.39 19.03
N TRP A 175 2.01 14.37 17.72
CA TRP A 175 3.11 13.58 17.16
C TRP A 175 4.43 13.73 17.92
N LYS A 176 4.75 14.96 18.35
CA LYS A 176 5.97 15.23 19.12
C LYS A 176 5.98 14.48 20.45
N GLY A 177 4.83 14.35 21.10
CA GLY A 177 4.68 13.55 22.32
C GLY A 177 4.88 12.07 22.03
N PHE A 178 4.22 11.55 20.99
CA PHE A 178 4.38 10.17 20.52
C PHE A 178 5.82 9.80 20.22
N TYR A 179 6.51 10.61 19.41
CA TYR A 179 7.90 10.36 19.03
C TYR A 179 8.88 10.54 20.20
N GLY A 180 8.59 11.48 21.12
CA GLY A 180 9.35 11.63 22.37
C GLY A 180 9.29 10.39 23.24
N ASP A 181 8.07 9.87 23.49
CA ASP A 181 7.83 8.63 24.26
C ASP A 181 8.59 7.43 23.67
N LEU A 182 8.65 7.30 22.34
CA LEU A 182 9.40 6.24 21.66
C LEU A 182 10.90 6.28 21.99
N ARG A 183 11.47 7.48 21.90
CA ARG A 183 12.90 7.70 22.17
C ARG A 183 13.23 7.46 23.63
N ASP A 184 12.40 7.93 24.55
CA ASP A 184 12.61 7.76 25.98
C ASP A 184 12.50 6.29 26.40
N ALA A 185 11.63 5.52 25.75
CA ALA A 185 11.48 4.08 25.98
C ALA A 185 12.52 3.21 25.24
N GLY A 186 13.34 3.78 24.36
CA GLY A 186 14.30 3.03 23.53
C GLY A 186 13.62 2.07 22.55
N ILE A 187 12.40 2.39 22.09
CA ILE A 187 11.63 1.58 21.14
C ILE A 187 11.87 2.11 19.73
N THR A 188 12.31 1.21 18.84
CA THR A 188 12.46 1.50 17.41
C THR A 188 11.18 1.09 16.69
N VAL A 189 10.58 2.01 15.94
CA VAL A 189 9.42 1.73 15.10
C VAL A 189 9.81 1.83 13.63
N TRP A 190 9.65 0.75 12.89
CA TRP A 190 9.69 0.76 11.44
C TRP A 190 8.29 1.12 10.91
N GLY A 191 8.17 2.28 10.29
CA GLY A 191 6.92 2.70 9.65
C GLY A 191 6.65 1.92 8.39
N THR A 192 5.39 1.69 8.04
CA THR A 192 5.03 1.11 6.75
C THR A 192 4.00 1.92 6.00
N ALA A 193 4.12 1.89 4.67
CA ALA A 193 3.07 2.30 3.74
C ALA A 193 2.62 1.08 2.94
N ILE A 194 1.35 0.72 3.05
CA ILE A 194 0.81 -0.55 2.54
C ILE A 194 -0.33 -0.28 1.56
N ASP A 195 -0.23 -0.91 0.39
CA ASP A 195 -1.35 -1.11 -0.53
C ASP A 195 -1.42 -2.62 -0.81
N THR A 196 -2.43 -3.28 -0.26
CA THR A 196 -2.48 -4.74 -0.30
C THR A 196 -2.82 -5.27 -1.69
N LEU A 197 -3.50 -4.48 -2.51
CA LEU A 197 -3.89 -4.88 -3.86
C LEU A 197 -3.99 -3.64 -4.74
N GLU A 198 -2.84 -3.20 -5.24
CA GLU A 198 -2.79 -2.17 -6.25
C GLU A 198 -3.52 -2.67 -7.51
N ASN A 199 -4.30 -1.79 -8.12
CA ASN A 199 -5.09 -2.09 -9.31
C ASN A 199 -6.21 -3.12 -9.07
N THR A 200 -6.88 -3.11 -7.91
CA THR A 200 -8.02 -4.01 -7.58
C THR A 200 -9.07 -4.11 -8.68
N SER A 201 -9.41 -3.00 -9.35
CA SER A 201 -10.38 -3.01 -10.45
C SER A 201 -9.91 -3.80 -11.68
N ARG A 202 -8.60 -3.82 -11.94
CA ARG A 202 -7.99 -4.66 -12.99
C ARG A 202 -8.00 -6.13 -12.57
N PHE A 203 -7.66 -6.40 -11.31
CA PHE A 203 -7.69 -7.75 -10.72
C PHE A 203 -9.08 -8.38 -10.78
N ALA A 204 -10.11 -7.69 -10.28
CA ALA A 204 -11.48 -8.18 -10.26
C ALA A 204 -12.04 -8.44 -11.67
N ARG A 205 -11.56 -7.70 -12.68
CA ARG A 205 -11.94 -7.88 -14.10
C ARG A 205 -11.09 -8.91 -14.83
N GLY A 206 -10.07 -9.49 -14.19
CA GLY A 206 -9.22 -10.52 -14.80
C GLY A 206 -8.29 -9.95 -15.87
N LYS A 207 -7.84 -8.70 -15.71
CA LYS A 207 -6.89 -8.08 -16.63
C LYS A 207 -5.52 -8.74 -16.49
N GLU A 208 -4.91 -9.05 -17.63
CA GLU A 208 -3.66 -9.81 -17.73
C GLU A 208 -2.43 -9.10 -17.15
N THR A 209 -2.50 -7.80 -16.85
CA THR A 209 -1.36 -7.01 -16.37
C THR A 209 -1.74 -6.01 -15.29
N GLY A 210 -0.81 -5.77 -14.36
CA GLY A 210 -0.87 -4.65 -13.40
C GLY A 210 -1.15 -5.00 -11.94
N PRO A 211 -2.05 -5.93 -11.58
CA PRO A 211 -2.30 -6.27 -10.18
C PRO A 211 -1.04 -6.69 -9.41
N MET A 212 -0.80 -6.02 -8.28
CA MET A 212 0.32 -6.29 -7.37
C MET A 212 -0.02 -5.93 -5.92
N SER A 213 0.78 -6.42 -4.98
CA SER A 213 0.80 -5.95 -3.59
C SER A 213 2.02 -5.07 -3.37
N VAL A 214 1.88 -4.02 -2.56
CA VAL A 214 2.94 -3.06 -2.25
C VAL A 214 3.09 -2.90 -0.74
N LEU A 215 4.30 -3.16 -0.25
CA LEU A 215 4.70 -2.96 1.13
C LEU A 215 5.99 -2.15 1.16
N HIS A 216 5.94 -0.93 1.68
CA HIS A 216 7.12 -0.13 1.96
C HIS A 216 7.42 -0.19 3.44
N VAL A 217 8.68 -0.43 3.79
CA VAL A 217 9.17 -0.43 5.18
C VAL A 217 10.21 0.66 5.31
N PHE A 218 9.99 1.56 6.26
CA PHE A 218 10.86 2.68 6.58
C PHE A 218 11.58 2.43 7.90
N ASP A 219 12.77 2.97 8.06
CA ASP A 219 13.58 2.84 9.29
C ASP A 219 13.03 3.60 10.50
N GLN A 220 11.97 4.38 10.30
CA GLN A 220 11.29 5.22 11.28
C GLN A 220 9.79 5.32 10.95
N PRO A 221 8.93 5.72 11.90
CA PRO A 221 7.51 5.93 11.60
C PRO A 221 7.30 7.21 10.76
N LEU A 222 6.25 7.26 9.94
CA LEU A 222 5.91 8.50 9.22
C LEU A 222 5.26 9.51 10.17
N HIS A 223 5.55 10.80 9.99
CA HIS A 223 4.94 11.93 10.69
C HIS A 223 3.48 12.16 10.25
N VAL A 224 2.65 11.14 10.47
CA VAL A 224 1.22 11.11 10.21
C VAL A 224 0.55 10.66 11.50
N THR A 225 -0.42 11.43 11.97
CA THR A 225 -1.07 11.23 13.29
C THR A 225 -2.41 10.53 13.20
N ARG A 226 -3.02 10.51 12.02
CA ARG A 226 -4.27 9.79 11.76
C ARG A 226 -4.49 9.54 10.26
N PRO A 227 -5.51 8.74 9.96
CA PRO A 227 -6.39 8.74 8.80
C PRO A 227 -6.26 9.88 7.83
N TYR A 228 -5.58 9.72 6.69
CA TYR A 228 -5.72 10.69 5.62
C TYR A 228 -5.87 10.05 4.25
N GLU A 229 -7.10 10.09 3.76
CA GLU A 229 -7.46 9.75 2.39
C GLU A 229 -7.70 11.03 1.59
N GLY A 230 -6.72 11.37 0.76
CA GLY A 230 -6.79 12.52 -0.13
C GLY A 230 -6.12 12.23 -1.45
N TYR A 231 -6.18 13.20 -2.35
CA TYR A 231 -5.45 13.14 -3.61
C TYR A 231 -4.17 13.97 -3.53
N VAL A 232 -3.14 13.51 -4.22
CA VAL A 232 -1.84 14.18 -4.28
C VAL A 232 -1.39 14.21 -5.74
N GLY A 233 -1.16 15.41 -6.26
CA GLY A 233 -0.50 15.59 -7.55
C GLY A 233 0.95 15.14 -7.45
N ASN A 234 1.43 14.39 -8.43
CA ASN A 234 2.76 13.82 -8.46
C ASN A 234 3.47 14.13 -9.79
N LEU A 235 4.69 14.65 -9.70
CA LEU A 235 5.60 14.82 -10.83
C LEU A 235 6.91 14.14 -10.44
N LEU A 236 7.26 13.05 -11.12
CA LEU A 236 8.47 12.29 -10.85
C LEU A 236 9.39 12.39 -12.05
N LEU A 237 10.62 12.86 -11.84
CA LEU A 237 11.58 13.15 -12.90
C LEU A 237 12.94 12.52 -12.58
N PRO A 238 13.73 12.11 -13.60
CA PRO A 238 15.13 11.75 -13.38
C PRO A 238 15.92 12.91 -12.76
N LYS A 239 16.83 12.60 -11.83
CA LYS A 239 17.73 13.59 -11.22
C LYS A 239 18.53 14.40 -12.25
N ALA A 240 18.84 13.82 -13.41
CA ALA A 240 19.50 14.52 -14.51
C ALA A 240 18.69 15.72 -15.01
N VAL A 241 17.36 15.59 -15.13
CA VAL A 241 16.45 16.67 -15.53
C VAL A 241 16.42 17.77 -14.48
N VAL A 242 16.32 17.39 -13.20
CA VAL A 242 16.28 18.36 -12.10
C VAL A 242 17.60 19.11 -11.96
N ARG A 243 18.73 18.42 -12.14
CA ARG A 243 20.06 19.06 -12.15
C ARG A 243 20.19 20.06 -13.29
N ALA A 244 19.80 19.67 -14.51
CA ALA A 244 19.82 20.55 -15.67
C ALA A 244 18.92 21.78 -15.50
N ALA A 245 17.79 21.63 -14.81
CA ALA A 245 16.94 22.76 -14.41
C ALA A 245 17.66 23.69 -13.43
N GLY A 246 18.30 23.12 -12.39
CA GLY A 246 19.08 23.86 -11.40
C GLY A 246 20.22 24.67 -12.00
N ASP A 247 20.96 24.10 -12.96
CA ASP A 247 22.04 24.79 -13.69
C ASP A 247 21.53 26.02 -14.47
N ARG A 248 20.22 26.08 -14.74
CA ARG A 248 19.52 27.21 -15.38
C ARG A 248 18.66 28.02 -14.42
N SER A 249 18.83 27.84 -13.11
CA SER A 249 18.05 28.52 -12.06
C SER A 249 16.54 28.28 -12.14
N ILE A 250 16.12 27.12 -12.67
CA ILE A 250 14.72 26.68 -12.68
C ILE A 250 14.49 25.78 -11.47
N LEU A 251 13.74 26.26 -10.48
CA LEU A 251 13.29 25.45 -9.35
C LEU A 251 12.06 24.64 -9.75
N ILE A 252 12.26 23.36 -10.06
CA ILE A 252 11.15 22.46 -10.39
C ILE A 252 10.36 22.11 -9.14
N ASN A 253 9.03 22.11 -9.29
CA ASN A 253 8.05 21.52 -8.39
C ASN A 253 6.83 21.09 -9.22
N PHE A 254 5.83 20.46 -8.59
CA PHE A 254 4.63 20.00 -9.27
C PHE A 254 3.88 21.12 -10.04
N ARG A 255 3.99 22.37 -9.58
CA ARG A 255 3.30 23.54 -10.14
C ARG A 255 4.06 24.20 -11.30
N THR A 256 5.25 23.70 -11.62
CA THR A 256 6.11 24.27 -12.66
C THR A 256 5.43 24.14 -14.02
N PRO A 257 5.30 25.23 -14.82
CA PRO A 257 4.76 25.15 -16.16
C PRO A 257 5.48 24.08 -17.00
N ARG A 258 4.73 23.19 -17.67
CA ARG A 258 5.33 22.05 -18.39
C ARG A 258 6.32 22.44 -19.48
N LYS A 259 6.19 23.65 -20.05
CA LYS A 259 7.20 24.24 -20.94
C LYS A 259 8.59 24.38 -20.31
N LEU A 260 8.68 24.70 -19.01
CA LEU A 260 9.95 24.82 -18.30
C LEU A 260 10.52 23.45 -17.95
N VAL A 261 9.65 22.48 -17.61
CA VAL A 261 10.05 21.09 -17.42
C VAL A 261 10.61 20.52 -18.73
N LEU A 262 9.97 20.77 -19.86
CA LEU A 262 10.47 20.38 -21.18
C LEU A 262 11.83 21.00 -21.50
N GLN A 263 12.03 22.29 -21.22
CA GLN A 263 13.33 22.94 -21.39
C GLN A 263 14.44 22.27 -20.57
N ALA A 264 14.12 21.85 -19.33
CA ALA A 264 15.06 21.09 -18.51
C ALA A 264 15.36 19.70 -19.10
N ILE A 265 14.35 19.02 -19.65
CA ILE A 265 14.51 17.74 -20.35
C ILE A 265 15.42 17.89 -21.58
N GLU A 266 15.15 18.85 -22.46
CA GLU A 266 15.96 19.13 -23.66
C GLU A 266 17.41 19.50 -23.31
N THR A 267 17.62 20.07 -22.12
CA THR A 267 18.97 20.39 -21.60
C THR A 267 19.67 19.15 -21.05
N ALA A 268 18.96 18.29 -20.31
CA ALA A 268 19.50 17.07 -19.75
C ALA A 268 19.84 16.03 -20.83
N TYR A 269 19.09 16.01 -21.92
CA TYR A 269 19.23 15.07 -23.03
C TYR A 269 19.30 15.81 -24.38
N PRO A 270 20.46 16.38 -24.73
CA PRO A 270 20.61 17.12 -25.98
C PRO A 270 20.24 16.29 -27.21
N GLY A 271 19.41 16.86 -28.09
CA GLY A 271 18.97 16.19 -29.32
C GLY A 271 17.78 15.22 -29.15
N ILE A 272 17.23 15.08 -27.94
CA ILE A 272 15.97 14.34 -27.75
C ILE A 272 14.85 14.99 -28.57
N LYS A 273 14.10 14.17 -29.31
CA LYS A 273 12.91 14.61 -30.03
C LYS A 273 11.73 14.64 -29.08
N ARG A 274 10.81 15.60 -29.25
CA ARG A 274 9.69 15.77 -28.32
C ARG A 274 8.72 14.60 -28.38
N GLU A 275 8.53 14.01 -29.56
CA GLU A 275 7.74 12.79 -29.75
C GLU A 275 8.33 11.55 -29.06
N ASN A 276 9.63 11.59 -28.71
CA ASN A 276 10.34 10.55 -27.95
C ASN A 276 10.34 10.80 -26.44
N ILE A 277 9.62 11.83 -25.98
CA ILE A 277 9.34 12.07 -24.58
C ILE A 277 7.95 11.49 -24.29
N HIS A 278 7.88 10.55 -23.36
CA HIS A 278 6.70 9.75 -23.03
C HIS A 278 6.25 10.09 -21.61
N VAL A 279 5.06 10.68 -21.49
CA VAL A 279 4.47 11.04 -20.20
C VAL A 279 3.38 10.06 -19.87
N TRP A 280 3.58 9.33 -18.77
CA TRP A 280 2.55 8.52 -18.17
C TRP A 280 1.71 9.37 -17.21
N THR A 281 0.40 9.28 -17.38
CA THR A 281 -0.62 9.89 -16.52
C THR A 281 -1.83 8.98 -16.48
N LEU A 282 -2.61 9.04 -15.40
CA LEU A 282 -3.96 8.49 -15.40
C LEU A 282 -4.79 9.10 -16.53
N GLN A 283 -5.58 8.26 -17.21
CA GLN A 283 -6.49 8.65 -18.28
C GLN A 283 -7.91 8.10 -18.04
N GLY A 284 -8.83 8.42 -18.96
CA GLY A 284 -10.20 7.96 -18.95
C GLY A 284 -11.23 9.05 -18.67
N LYS A 285 -12.46 8.83 -19.13
CA LYS A 285 -13.56 9.83 -19.13
C LYS A 285 -13.86 10.41 -17.75
N SER A 286 -13.77 9.60 -16.69
CA SER A 286 -14.02 10.04 -15.32
C SER A 286 -13.00 11.06 -14.79
N ARG A 287 -11.85 11.21 -15.46
CA ARG A 287 -10.73 12.08 -15.04
C ARG A 287 -10.58 13.34 -15.89
N GLU A 288 -11.35 13.47 -16.97
CA GLU A 288 -11.27 14.61 -17.90
C GLU A 288 -11.41 15.95 -17.17
N LEU A 289 -12.40 16.09 -16.29
CA LEU A 289 -12.61 17.31 -15.51
C LEU A 289 -11.40 17.68 -14.64
N ARG A 290 -10.68 16.68 -14.12
CA ARG A 290 -9.59 16.84 -13.16
C ARG A 290 -8.27 17.17 -13.85
N ILE A 291 -7.90 16.43 -14.90
CA ILE A 291 -6.53 16.46 -15.45
C ILE A 291 -6.43 16.61 -16.98
N SER A 292 -7.53 16.78 -17.72
CA SER A 292 -7.44 17.00 -19.18
C SER A 292 -6.60 18.22 -19.58
N LYS A 293 -6.56 19.25 -18.73
CA LYS A 293 -5.68 20.41 -18.92
C LYS A 293 -4.20 20.02 -18.89
N LEU A 294 -3.80 19.12 -18.00
CA LEU A 294 -2.43 18.60 -17.94
C LEU A 294 -2.07 17.82 -19.21
N TRP A 295 -3.00 16.99 -19.71
CA TRP A 295 -2.81 16.26 -20.97
C TRP A 295 -2.60 17.21 -22.13
N LYS A 296 -3.41 18.28 -22.19
CA LYS A 296 -3.31 19.30 -23.22
C LYS A 296 -1.96 20.04 -23.17
N GLU A 297 -1.48 20.39 -21.97
CA GLU A 297 -0.19 21.06 -21.80
C GLU A 297 0.97 20.25 -22.42
N TRP A 298 0.99 18.93 -22.24
CA TRP A 298 2.00 18.08 -22.87
C TRP A 298 1.81 17.91 -24.36
N ARG A 299 0.58 17.66 -24.82
CA ARG A 299 0.28 17.49 -26.26
C ARG A 299 0.60 18.75 -27.07
N ASP A 300 0.28 19.93 -26.56
CA ASP A 300 0.59 21.21 -27.20
C ASP A 300 2.09 21.45 -27.36
N LEU A 301 2.91 20.82 -26.51
CA LEU A 301 4.36 20.86 -26.60
C LEU A 301 4.95 19.84 -27.59
N GLY A 302 4.13 18.95 -28.15
CA GLY A 302 4.58 17.86 -29.04
C GLY A 302 5.10 16.63 -28.30
N VAL A 303 4.81 16.51 -27.00
CA VAL A 303 5.20 15.37 -26.16
C VAL A 303 4.17 14.24 -26.27
N HIS A 304 4.64 12.99 -26.32
CA HIS A 304 3.76 11.82 -26.37
C HIS A 304 3.15 11.56 -24.99
N LEU A 305 1.82 11.58 -24.90
CA LEU A 305 1.07 11.10 -23.74
C LEU A 305 0.82 9.60 -23.89
N THR A 306 1.41 8.78 -23.03
CA THR A 306 1.31 7.31 -23.11
C THR A 306 -0.16 6.86 -23.10
N GLU A 307 -0.58 6.09 -24.10
CA GLU A 307 -1.95 5.62 -24.28
C GLU A 307 -2.17 4.22 -23.68
N ASP A 308 -3.41 3.90 -23.31
CA ASP A 308 -3.77 2.53 -22.89
C ASP A 308 -3.49 1.54 -24.03
N GLY A 309 -2.78 0.46 -23.72
CA GLY A 309 -2.37 -0.54 -24.70
C GLY A 309 -1.13 -0.18 -25.52
N TRP A 310 -0.51 1.00 -25.31
CA TRP A 310 0.78 1.31 -25.93
C TRP A 310 1.84 0.30 -25.47
N VAL A 311 2.52 -0.33 -26.43
CA VAL A 311 3.54 -1.35 -26.12
C VAL A 311 4.81 -0.64 -25.71
N LEU A 312 5.23 -0.85 -24.46
CA LEU A 312 6.46 -0.27 -23.95
C LEU A 312 7.66 -0.97 -24.60
N PRO A 313 8.49 -0.28 -25.39
CA PRO A 313 9.51 -0.95 -26.22
C PRO A 313 10.53 -1.77 -25.43
N THR A 314 10.83 -1.36 -24.20
CA THR A 314 11.81 -2.02 -23.33
C THR A 314 11.32 -3.33 -22.74
N THR A 315 10.00 -3.52 -22.60
CA THR A 315 9.42 -4.73 -22.00
C THR A 315 8.62 -5.55 -23.00
N GLY A 316 8.15 -4.94 -24.09
CA GLY A 316 7.27 -5.57 -25.08
C GLY A 316 5.84 -5.80 -24.56
N ILE A 317 5.49 -5.24 -23.40
CA ILE A 317 4.19 -5.44 -22.76
C ILE A 317 3.33 -4.18 -22.94
N PRO A 318 2.04 -4.30 -23.29
CA PRO A 318 1.10 -3.18 -23.30
C PRO A 318 0.95 -2.54 -21.92
N VAL A 319 1.15 -1.23 -21.85
CA VAL A 319 0.93 -0.43 -20.62
C VAL A 319 -0.57 -0.19 -20.39
N PHE A 320 -0.90 0.26 -19.18
CA PHE A 320 -2.25 0.68 -18.83
C PHE A 320 -2.26 2.08 -18.20
N THR A 321 -3.35 2.82 -18.41
CA THR A 321 -3.48 4.19 -17.88
C THR A 321 -4.76 4.40 -17.06
N ASP A 322 -5.52 3.33 -16.81
CA ASP A 322 -6.80 3.38 -16.11
C ASP A 322 -6.67 3.32 -14.58
N SER A 323 -5.50 2.93 -14.05
CA SER A 323 -5.16 2.82 -12.62
C SER A 323 -3.64 2.88 -12.37
N GLY A 324 -3.24 3.14 -11.12
CA GLY A 324 -1.88 2.92 -10.58
C GLY A 324 -0.77 3.82 -11.15
N THR A 325 -0.34 4.81 -10.38
CA THR A 325 0.85 5.66 -10.59
C THR A 325 2.12 5.09 -9.94
N TYR A 326 1.98 4.13 -9.03
CA TYR A 326 3.10 3.50 -8.35
C TYR A 326 3.97 2.68 -9.32
N ALA A 327 3.42 1.66 -9.98
CA ALA A 327 4.19 0.79 -10.87
C ALA A 327 4.94 1.52 -12.02
N PRO A 328 4.36 2.52 -12.72
CA PRO A 328 5.06 3.33 -13.71
C PRO A 328 6.36 3.98 -13.19
N THR A 329 6.44 4.28 -11.89
CA THR A 329 7.61 4.92 -11.27
C THR A 329 8.88 4.10 -11.45
N TYR A 330 8.77 2.77 -11.45
CA TYR A 330 9.90 1.86 -11.67
C TYR A 330 10.52 1.95 -13.06
N HIS A 331 9.80 2.51 -14.05
CA HIS A 331 10.26 2.61 -15.43
C HIS A 331 10.81 4.01 -15.79
N ILE A 332 10.74 4.98 -14.88
CA ILE A 332 11.17 6.35 -15.15
C ILE A 332 12.67 6.38 -15.50
N GLY A 333 12.99 6.90 -16.68
CA GLY A 333 14.35 6.88 -17.20
C GLY A 333 14.40 6.95 -18.72
N THR A 334 15.61 6.75 -19.26
CA THR A 334 15.88 6.85 -20.70
C THR A 334 16.29 5.51 -21.29
N TRP A 335 15.97 5.29 -22.57
CA TRP A 335 16.53 4.21 -23.38
C TRP A 335 16.88 4.71 -24.78
N GLN A 336 17.59 3.88 -25.55
CA GLN A 336 17.83 4.12 -26.97
C GLN A 336 17.02 3.13 -27.82
N ASP A 337 16.41 3.61 -28.90
CA ASP A 337 15.77 2.76 -29.89
C ASP A 337 16.79 2.15 -30.88
N ASP A 338 16.31 1.31 -31.80
CA ASP A 338 17.15 0.67 -32.83
C ASP A 338 17.82 1.68 -33.79
N ALA A 339 17.30 2.91 -33.86
CA ALA A 339 17.87 4.01 -34.64
C ALA A 339 18.85 4.87 -33.81
N GLY A 340 19.14 4.48 -32.57
CA GLY A 340 20.01 5.21 -31.64
C GLY A 340 19.40 6.50 -31.09
N GLN A 341 18.09 6.73 -31.28
CA GLN A 341 17.40 7.90 -30.75
C GLN A 341 17.14 7.70 -29.26
N THR A 342 17.38 8.76 -28.49
CA THR A 342 17.09 8.74 -27.05
C THR A 342 15.60 8.96 -26.83
N HIS A 343 15.03 8.16 -25.95
CA HIS A 343 13.68 8.30 -25.43
C HIS A 343 13.73 8.56 -23.92
N LEU A 344 12.69 9.23 -23.41
CA LEU A 344 12.50 9.46 -21.98
C LEU A 344 11.08 9.03 -21.59
N PHE A 345 10.94 8.25 -20.54
CA PHE A 345 9.66 7.97 -19.89
C PHE A 345 9.64 8.57 -18.49
N PHE A 346 8.54 9.25 -18.12
CA PHE A 346 8.33 9.74 -16.76
C PHE A 346 6.85 9.87 -16.38
N VAL A 347 6.58 10.13 -15.09
CA VAL A 347 5.21 10.22 -14.53
C VAL A 347 4.86 11.66 -14.18
N ASP A 348 3.67 12.09 -14.62
CA ASP A 348 3.09 13.38 -14.25
C ASP A 348 1.56 13.28 -14.17
N GLY A 349 1.01 13.37 -12.96
CA GLY A 349 -0.42 13.21 -12.74
C GLY A 349 -0.81 13.38 -11.28
N TYR A 350 -1.59 12.42 -10.78
CA TYR A 350 -1.97 12.38 -9.37
C TYR A 350 -2.23 10.95 -8.93
N ALA A 351 -2.18 10.71 -7.62
CA ALA A 351 -2.55 9.46 -6.98
C ALA A 351 -3.35 9.71 -5.70
N ALA A 352 -3.80 8.63 -5.06
CA ALA A 352 -4.20 8.70 -3.65
C ALA A 352 -2.99 9.01 -2.76
N SER A 353 -3.21 9.54 -1.56
CA SER A 353 -2.16 9.94 -0.61
C SER A 353 -1.15 8.83 -0.30
N ALA A 354 -1.62 7.62 0.02
CA ALA A 354 -0.75 6.47 0.32
C ALA A 354 0.12 6.09 -0.89
N GLU A 355 -0.52 5.91 -2.04
CA GLU A 355 0.12 5.55 -3.30
C GLU A 355 1.14 6.62 -3.76
N ALA A 356 0.81 7.90 -3.63
CA ALA A 356 1.71 9.01 -3.94
C ALA A 356 2.95 9.00 -3.06
N MET A 357 2.79 8.72 -1.76
CA MET A 357 3.92 8.62 -0.84
C MET A 357 4.78 7.38 -1.13
N GLN A 358 4.15 6.24 -1.45
CA GLN A 358 4.87 5.02 -1.87
C GLN A 358 5.69 5.32 -3.13
N ALA A 359 5.09 5.89 -4.17
CA ALA A 359 5.78 6.27 -5.40
C ALA A 359 6.93 7.27 -5.14
N ALA A 360 6.68 8.32 -4.35
CA ALA A 360 7.71 9.29 -3.99
C ALA A 360 8.88 8.66 -3.22
N SER A 361 8.60 7.68 -2.36
CA SER A 361 9.64 7.00 -1.59
C SER A 361 10.53 6.08 -2.42
N LEU A 362 10.16 5.76 -3.67
CA LEU A 362 11.06 5.09 -4.63
C LEU A 362 12.11 6.05 -5.22
N ALA A 363 11.93 7.37 -5.10
CA ALA A 363 12.79 8.33 -5.77
C ALA A 363 14.30 8.20 -5.40
N PRO A 364 14.69 8.02 -4.13
CA PRO A 364 16.09 7.86 -3.76
C PRO A 364 16.76 6.65 -4.41
N MET A 365 16.05 5.53 -4.55
CA MET A 365 16.60 4.29 -5.10
C MET A 365 16.61 4.22 -6.63
N LEU A 366 15.73 4.98 -7.29
CA LEU A 366 15.63 5.02 -8.74
C LEU A 366 16.37 6.21 -9.37
N GLY A 367 17.07 7.02 -8.57
CA GLY A 367 17.77 8.20 -9.08
C GLY A 367 16.81 9.28 -9.59
N LEU A 368 15.65 9.41 -8.95
CA LEU A 368 14.59 10.35 -9.30
C LEU A 368 14.47 11.44 -8.24
N GLU A 369 13.71 12.47 -8.58
CA GLU A 369 13.14 13.43 -7.65
C GLU A 369 11.61 13.39 -7.79
N ALA A 370 10.91 13.41 -6.65
CA ALA A 370 9.46 13.41 -6.61
C ALA A 370 8.96 14.74 -6.05
N PHE A 371 8.09 15.41 -6.82
CA PHE A 371 7.46 16.67 -6.45
C PHE A 371 5.97 16.43 -6.22
N LEU A 372 5.54 16.57 -4.97
CA LEU A 372 4.17 16.32 -4.55
C LEU A 372 3.42 17.64 -4.32
N SER A 373 2.11 17.60 -4.56
CA SER A 373 1.19 18.70 -4.23
C SER A 373 -0.12 18.15 -3.69
N VAL A 374 -0.46 18.51 -2.46
CA VAL A 374 -1.69 18.04 -1.81
C VAL A 374 -2.92 18.66 -2.49
N PHE A 375 -3.90 17.83 -2.81
CA PHE A 375 -5.21 18.23 -3.32
C PHE A 375 -6.30 17.91 -2.29
N THR A 376 -7.51 18.43 -2.51
CA THR A 376 -8.64 18.15 -1.63
C THR A 376 -9.08 16.69 -1.79
N SER A 377 -9.64 16.08 -0.73
CA SER A 377 -10.18 14.72 -0.79
C SER A 377 -11.36 14.58 -1.75
N LYS A 378 -12.00 15.68 -2.16
CA LYS A 378 -13.08 15.67 -3.16
C LYS A 378 -12.56 15.70 -4.59
N PHE A 379 -11.43 16.40 -4.83
CA PHE A 379 -10.82 16.63 -6.14
C PHE A 379 -11.87 16.90 -7.24
N LYS A 380 -12.65 17.97 -7.07
CA LYS A 380 -13.74 18.33 -7.99
C LYS A 380 -13.34 19.43 -8.97
N LEU A 381 -12.25 20.14 -8.71
CA LEU A 381 -11.72 21.16 -9.59
C LEU A 381 -10.58 20.60 -10.46
N PRO A 382 -10.22 21.30 -11.54
CA PRO A 382 -8.99 21.01 -12.27
C PRO A 382 -7.76 21.02 -11.37
N TYR A 383 -6.78 20.16 -11.66
CA TYR A 383 -5.58 19.94 -10.86
C TYR A 383 -4.83 21.24 -10.51
N ASN A 384 -4.83 22.22 -11.42
CA ASN A 384 -4.15 23.50 -11.26
C ASN A 384 -4.86 24.48 -10.30
N ARG A 385 -6.01 24.09 -9.73
CA ARG A 385 -6.76 24.86 -8.72
C ARG A 385 -6.79 24.18 -7.35
N GLU A 386 -6.83 22.85 -7.33
CA GLU A 386 -6.95 22.06 -6.09
C GLU A 386 -5.87 22.37 -5.05
N TRP A 387 -4.63 22.54 -5.49
CA TRP A 387 -3.54 22.85 -4.57
C TRP A 387 -3.63 24.25 -3.96
N HIS A 388 -4.32 25.20 -4.62
CA HIS A 388 -4.56 26.52 -4.04
C HIS A 388 -5.52 26.45 -2.88
N ILE A 389 -6.51 25.55 -2.93
CA ILE A 389 -7.48 25.34 -1.85
C ILE A 389 -6.78 24.81 -0.61
N MET A 390 -5.96 23.75 -0.75
CA MET A 390 -5.27 23.15 0.39
C MET A 390 -4.29 24.11 1.09
N GLY A 391 -3.82 25.15 0.40
CA GLY A 391 -2.98 26.20 0.96
C GLY A 391 -3.73 27.33 1.68
N LEU A 392 -5.07 27.34 1.70
CA LEU A 392 -5.85 28.35 2.40
C LEU A 392 -5.76 28.18 3.92
N ASN A 393 -5.90 29.28 4.67
CA ASN A 393 -6.06 29.23 6.12
C ASN A 393 -7.56 29.03 6.45
N PRO A 394 -7.96 27.88 7.01
CA PRO A 394 -9.36 27.56 7.30
C PRO A 394 -9.93 28.39 8.46
N GLU A 395 -9.15 29.22 9.14
CA GLU A 395 -9.63 30.15 10.19
C GLU A 395 -9.66 31.61 9.72
N ALA A 396 -9.26 31.90 8.48
CA ALA A 396 -9.26 33.26 7.98
C ALA A 396 -10.69 33.77 7.76
N ALA A 397 -10.91 35.04 8.11
CA ALA A 397 -12.19 35.72 7.91
C ALA A 397 -12.53 35.85 6.41
N ASP A 398 -11.52 35.97 5.55
CA ASP A 398 -11.64 36.09 4.10
C ASP A 398 -11.59 34.74 3.35
N PHE A 399 -11.71 33.61 4.06
CA PHE A 399 -11.62 32.28 3.46
C PHE A 399 -12.69 32.05 2.38
N ALA A 400 -13.94 32.47 2.62
CA ALA A 400 -15.03 32.29 1.67
C ALA A 400 -14.76 33.03 0.35
N ASP A 401 -14.25 34.27 0.43
CA ASP A 401 -13.91 35.08 -0.74
C ASP A 401 -12.76 34.46 -1.54
N LYS A 402 -11.72 33.98 -0.84
CA LYS A 402 -10.59 33.28 -1.47
C LYS A 402 -11.01 31.97 -2.13
N LEU A 403 -11.85 31.19 -1.47
CA LEU A 403 -12.41 29.95 -2.02
C LEU A 403 -13.24 30.26 -3.27
N ALA A 404 -14.10 31.27 -3.22
CA ALA A 404 -14.93 31.68 -4.35
C ALA A 404 -14.08 32.11 -5.56
N ALA A 405 -12.98 32.83 -5.32
CA ALA A 405 -12.04 33.21 -6.38
C ALA A 405 -11.39 32.00 -7.05
N ILE A 406 -11.00 30.96 -6.28
CA ILE A 406 -10.42 29.73 -6.83
C ILE A 406 -11.47 28.89 -7.56
N MET A 407 -12.68 28.78 -7.01
CA MET A 407 -13.79 28.03 -7.59
C MET A 407 -14.39 28.73 -8.82
N GLU A 408 -14.08 30.02 -9.02
CA GLU A 408 -14.73 30.90 -10.02
C GLU A 408 -16.26 30.87 -9.92
N SER A 409 -16.76 30.69 -8.70
CA SER A 409 -18.18 30.62 -8.38
C SER A 409 -18.37 30.94 -6.91
N GLN A 410 -19.56 31.39 -6.51
CA GLN A 410 -19.88 31.65 -5.11
C GLN A 410 -20.36 30.35 -4.43
N PRO A 411 -19.56 29.76 -3.53
CA PRO A 411 -19.99 28.59 -2.77
C PRO A 411 -21.02 29.00 -1.71
N ASP A 412 -21.98 28.13 -1.43
CA ASP A 412 -22.85 28.29 -0.28
C ASP A 412 -22.09 28.03 1.06
N LYS A 413 -22.77 28.26 2.18
CA LYS A 413 -22.18 28.12 3.52
C LYS A 413 -21.72 26.68 3.81
N ASP A 414 -22.44 25.68 3.31
CA ASP A 414 -22.15 24.28 3.59
C ASP A 414 -20.91 23.83 2.82
N ILE A 415 -20.76 24.28 1.57
CA ILE A 415 -19.55 24.06 0.77
C ILE A 415 -18.35 24.77 1.41
N VAL A 416 -18.52 26.00 1.89
CA VAL A 416 -17.45 26.73 2.58
C VAL A 416 -16.97 25.94 3.81
N GLU A 417 -17.89 25.49 4.67
CA GLU A 417 -17.52 24.74 5.87
C GLU A 417 -16.90 23.39 5.53
N MET A 418 -17.44 22.67 4.55
CA MET A 418 -16.85 21.42 4.05
C MET A 418 -15.38 21.61 3.63
N TYR A 419 -15.04 22.68 2.92
CA TYR A 419 -13.64 22.94 2.53
C TYR A 419 -12.77 23.36 3.71
N ARG A 420 -13.29 24.07 4.72
CA ARG A 420 -12.54 24.32 5.96
C ARG A 420 -12.20 23.01 6.65
N GLU A 421 -13.18 22.12 6.78
CA GLU A 421 -13.01 20.81 7.41
C GLU A 421 -11.99 19.94 6.68
N ILE A 422 -12.01 19.89 5.34
CA ILE A 422 -11.01 19.17 4.54
C ILE A 422 -9.59 19.64 4.88
N ILE A 423 -9.36 20.95 4.99
CA ILE A 423 -8.04 21.50 5.29
C ILE A 423 -7.65 21.21 6.74
N ARG A 424 -8.57 21.38 7.70
CA ARG A 424 -8.35 21.03 9.11
C ARG A 424 -7.97 19.56 9.26
N ASN A 425 -8.68 18.65 8.61
CA ASN A 425 -8.38 17.22 8.64
C ASN A 425 -6.97 16.92 8.10
N GLY A 426 -6.55 17.59 7.02
CA GLY A 426 -5.18 17.47 6.50
C GLY A 426 -4.12 17.95 7.50
N ILE A 427 -4.33 19.13 8.12
CA ILE A 427 -3.42 19.69 9.14
C ILE A 427 -3.35 18.77 10.36
N GLU A 428 -4.49 18.33 10.87
CA GLU A 428 -4.59 17.48 12.05
C GLU A 428 -3.99 16.09 11.82
N ALA A 429 -3.93 15.62 10.57
CA ALA A 429 -3.26 14.39 10.17
C ALA A 429 -1.75 14.52 9.95
N GLY A 430 -1.19 15.73 10.05
CA GLY A 430 0.24 15.97 9.80
C GLY A 430 0.60 16.10 8.33
N ILE A 431 -0.38 16.19 7.43
CA ILE A 431 -0.13 16.36 5.99
C ILE A 431 0.39 17.77 5.74
N PRO A 432 1.47 17.95 4.93
CA PRO A 432 2.10 19.25 4.70
C PRO A 432 1.31 20.16 3.73
N VAL A 433 0.03 20.43 4.03
CA VAL A 433 -0.93 21.13 3.16
C VAL A 433 -0.52 22.58 2.82
N GLN A 434 0.27 23.22 3.67
CA GLN A 434 0.73 24.61 3.49
C GLN A 434 2.02 24.72 2.65
N LYS A 435 2.68 23.60 2.36
CA LYS A 435 3.93 23.63 1.59
C LYS A 435 3.63 23.71 0.08
N PRO A 436 4.25 24.65 -0.65
CA PRO A 436 4.06 24.74 -2.09
C PRO A 436 4.75 23.62 -2.87
N ASN A 437 5.78 23.02 -2.27
CA ASN A 437 6.52 21.87 -2.78
C ASN A 437 6.65 20.87 -1.64
N VAL A 438 6.03 19.71 -1.80
CA VAL A 438 6.11 18.61 -0.84
C VAL A 438 7.04 17.54 -1.39
N SER A 439 7.96 17.02 -0.57
CA SER A 439 8.78 15.85 -0.89
C SER A 439 8.47 14.69 0.06
N ALA A 440 9.05 13.52 -0.20
CA ALA A 440 8.97 12.38 0.72
C ALA A 440 9.52 12.74 2.12
N ASP A 441 10.57 13.56 2.21
CA ASP A 441 11.20 13.98 3.46
C ASP A 441 10.22 14.67 4.43
N ASP A 442 9.18 15.32 3.89
CA ASP A 442 8.19 16.03 4.70
C ASP A 442 7.31 15.10 5.53
N PHE A 443 7.33 13.80 5.25
CA PHE A 443 6.59 12.77 5.97
C PHE A 443 7.44 12.03 7.00
N PHE A 444 8.73 12.37 7.17
CA PHE A 444 9.61 11.71 8.14
C PHE A 444 9.97 12.64 9.30
N PRO A 445 10.07 12.13 10.54
CA PRO A 445 10.54 12.93 11.68
C PRO A 445 12.00 13.34 11.52
N GLU A 446 12.84 12.47 10.96
CA GLU A 446 14.25 12.76 10.66
C GLU A 446 14.48 12.84 9.15
N LYS A 447 15.35 13.77 8.72
CA LYS A 447 15.62 13.96 7.27
C LYS A 447 16.39 12.82 6.64
N ASN A 448 17.17 12.08 7.42
CA ASN A 448 17.84 10.89 6.94
C ASN A 448 16.94 9.69 7.20
N TRP A 449 16.51 9.03 6.14
CA TRP A 449 15.62 7.89 6.19
C TRP A 449 16.02 6.87 5.13
N GLU A 450 15.91 5.59 5.47
CA GLU A 450 16.03 4.47 4.55
C GLU A 450 14.66 3.84 4.29
N THR A 451 14.52 3.23 3.11
CA THR A 451 13.31 2.50 2.71
C THR A 451 13.68 1.17 2.05
N MET A 452 12.85 0.18 2.30
CA MET A 452 12.79 -1.07 1.57
C MET A 452 11.39 -1.23 0.98
N ALA A 453 11.31 -1.16 -0.34
CA ALA A 453 10.10 -1.37 -1.11
C ALA A 453 9.98 -2.84 -1.53
N ILE A 454 8.84 -3.46 -1.24
CA ILE A 454 8.51 -4.83 -1.60
C ILE A 454 7.26 -4.80 -2.49
N SER A 455 7.38 -5.30 -3.72
CA SER A 455 6.29 -5.38 -4.68
C SER A 455 6.06 -6.84 -5.08
N GLY A 456 4.93 -7.43 -4.70
CA GLY A 456 4.57 -8.82 -5.03
C GLY A 456 3.59 -8.87 -6.21
N TYR A 457 3.96 -9.54 -7.30
CA TYR A 457 3.22 -9.47 -8.57
C TYR A 457 2.20 -10.59 -8.72
N MET A 458 0.91 -10.24 -8.74
CA MET A 458 -0.17 -11.19 -9.05
C MET A 458 -0.23 -11.46 -10.56
N CYS A 459 -0.08 -10.41 -11.37
CA CYS A 459 -0.02 -10.49 -12.83
C CYS A 459 1.30 -9.86 -13.35
N PRO A 460 1.71 -10.16 -14.60
CA PRO A 460 2.81 -9.46 -15.23
C PRO A 460 2.69 -7.94 -15.13
N ASP A 461 3.80 -7.26 -14.80
CA ASP A 461 3.85 -5.81 -14.71
C ASP A 461 4.60 -5.21 -15.93
N PRO A 462 3.93 -4.35 -16.74
CA PRO A 462 4.52 -3.78 -17.94
C PRO A 462 5.71 -2.85 -17.64
N TYR A 463 5.78 -2.25 -16.45
CA TYR A 463 6.77 -1.22 -16.10
C TYR A 463 8.07 -1.79 -15.53
N SER A 464 8.01 -2.89 -14.79
CA SER A 464 9.17 -3.59 -14.23
C SER A 464 9.60 -4.83 -15.00
N SER A 465 8.78 -5.34 -15.93
CA SER A 465 8.93 -6.65 -16.59
C SER A 465 8.83 -7.86 -15.66
N ALA A 466 8.39 -7.67 -14.40
CA ALA A 466 8.23 -8.77 -13.47
C ALA A 466 7.04 -9.65 -13.89
N PRO A 467 7.20 -10.99 -13.97
CA PRO A 467 6.08 -11.89 -14.24
C PRO A 467 5.19 -12.02 -13.00
N GLY A 468 3.91 -12.32 -13.25
CA GLY A 468 2.95 -12.60 -12.20
C GLY A 468 3.02 -14.04 -11.68
N VAL A 469 2.02 -14.40 -10.88
CA VAL A 469 1.86 -15.76 -10.36
C VAL A 469 1.47 -16.70 -11.49
N LYS A 470 2.11 -17.88 -11.54
CA LYS A 470 1.87 -18.89 -12.57
C LYS A 470 1.92 -20.29 -11.98
N GLU A 471 0.95 -21.14 -12.33
CA GLU A 471 1.04 -22.58 -12.08
C GLU A 471 2.04 -23.22 -13.06
N VAL A 472 3.02 -23.94 -12.54
CA VAL A 472 4.05 -24.64 -13.35
C VAL A 472 3.80 -26.14 -13.41
N GLU A 473 3.24 -26.71 -12.35
CA GLU A 473 2.74 -28.09 -12.27
C GLU A 473 1.51 -28.08 -11.35
N PRO A 474 0.63 -29.10 -11.38
CA PRO A 474 -0.53 -29.16 -10.49
C PRO A 474 -0.15 -28.95 -9.02
N GLY A 475 -0.65 -27.86 -8.42
CA GLY A 475 -0.36 -27.49 -7.03
C GLY A 475 1.04 -26.90 -6.78
N ILE A 476 1.81 -26.62 -7.84
CA ILE A 476 3.12 -25.95 -7.79
C ILE A 476 3.05 -24.63 -8.55
N TYR A 477 3.36 -23.53 -7.86
CA TYR A 477 3.21 -22.18 -8.37
C TYR A 477 4.53 -21.42 -8.28
N GLN A 478 4.78 -20.57 -9.27
CA GLN A 478 5.79 -19.53 -9.19
C GLN A 478 5.15 -18.21 -8.77
N ALA A 479 5.82 -17.48 -7.87
CA ALA A 479 5.46 -16.12 -7.50
C ALA A 479 6.71 -15.24 -7.49
N THR A 480 6.58 -14.03 -8.01
CA THR A 480 7.69 -13.08 -8.11
C THR A 480 7.48 -11.91 -7.18
N VAL A 481 8.55 -11.50 -6.51
CA VAL A 481 8.61 -10.27 -5.74
C VAL A 481 9.80 -9.42 -6.20
N ARG A 482 9.63 -8.10 -6.20
CA ARG A 482 10.73 -7.14 -6.31
C ARG A 482 11.03 -6.56 -4.94
N GLN A 483 12.30 -6.54 -4.56
CA GLN A 483 12.80 -5.92 -3.35
C GLN A 483 13.80 -4.84 -3.75
N ALA A 484 13.43 -3.58 -3.51
CA ALA A 484 14.22 -2.42 -3.92
C ALA A 484 14.55 -1.54 -2.71
N THR A 485 15.80 -1.10 -2.64
CA THR A 485 16.34 -0.20 -1.60
C THR A 485 17.24 0.82 -2.27
N PRO A 486 17.72 1.90 -1.60
CA PRO A 486 18.72 2.79 -2.17
C PRO A 486 20.02 2.08 -2.61
N ARG A 487 20.41 0.99 -1.93
CA ARG A 487 21.66 0.26 -2.22
C ARG A 487 21.55 -0.69 -3.40
N ALA A 488 20.45 -1.42 -3.54
CA ALA A 488 20.29 -2.41 -4.61
C ALA A 488 18.82 -2.70 -4.95
N ASP A 489 18.61 -3.47 -6.00
CA ASP A 489 17.30 -3.92 -6.45
C ASP A 489 17.38 -5.38 -6.91
N LYS A 490 16.47 -6.21 -6.40
CA LYS A 490 16.39 -7.64 -6.68
C LYS A 490 14.99 -8.00 -7.14
N GLN A 491 14.92 -8.89 -8.12
CA GLN A 491 13.74 -9.65 -8.48
C GLN A 491 13.95 -11.09 -8.02
N ILE A 492 13.05 -11.59 -7.18
CA ILE A 492 13.15 -12.92 -6.56
C ILE A 492 11.94 -13.73 -6.98
N THR A 493 12.19 -14.89 -7.57
CA THR A 493 11.15 -15.82 -8.01
C THR A 493 11.19 -17.06 -7.12
N PHE A 494 10.08 -17.30 -6.41
CA PHE A 494 9.90 -18.47 -5.57
C PHE A 494 9.07 -19.51 -6.30
N THR A 495 9.43 -20.78 -6.16
CA THR A 495 8.58 -21.91 -6.57
C THR A 495 8.04 -22.58 -5.32
N PHE A 496 6.73 -22.52 -5.13
CA PHE A 496 6.01 -23.07 -3.98
C PHE A 496 5.20 -24.28 -4.37
N ARG A 497 5.20 -25.32 -3.54
CA ARG A 497 4.22 -26.40 -3.57
C ARG A 497 3.21 -26.19 -2.45
N LEU A 498 1.92 -26.25 -2.78
CA LEU A 498 0.85 -26.32 -1.78
C LEU A 498 0.94 -27.67 -1.05
N MET A 499 1.02 -27.65 0.28
CA MET A 499 1.05 -28.89 1.07
C MET A 499 -0.32 -29.54 1.19
N GLU A 500 -1.39 -28.76 1.00
CA GLU A 500 -2.78 -29.20 1.08
C GLU A 500 -3.43 -29.19 -0.32
N THR A 501 -4.64 -29.75 -0.46
CA THR A 501 -5.44 -29.57 -1.68
C THR A 501 -5.78 -28.09 -1.91
N LEU A 502 -6.23 -27.73 -3.12
CA LEU A 502 -6.61 -26.34 -3.41
C LEU A 502 -7.77 -25.86 -2.51
N GLU A 503 -8.76 -26.73 -2.24
CA GLU A 503 -9.90 -26.45 -1.36
C GLU A 503 -9.46 -26.22 0.08
N GLN A 504 -8.57 -27.08 0.60
CA GLN A 504 -8.01 -26.93 1.95
C GLN A 504 -7.11 -25.69 2.05
N SER A 505 -6.30 -25.43 1.02
CA SER A 505 -5.44 -24.25 0.94
C SER A 505 -6.26 -22.96 0.97
N ARG A 506 -7.43 -22.92 0.31
CA ARG A 506 -8.34 -21.78 0.40
C ARG A 506 -8.69 -21.45 1.86
N LEU A 507 -8.91 -22.45 2.71
CA LEU A 507 -9.17 -22.24 4.14
C LEU A 507 -7.91 -21.76 4.88
N VAL A 508 -6.71 -22.25 4.54
CA VAL A 508 -5.44 -21.79 5.14
C VAL A 508 -5.21 -20.29 4.88
N PHE A 509 -5.55 -19.84 3.67
CA PHE A 509 -5.43 -18.45 3.20
C PHE A 509 -6.66 -17.57 3.52
N SER A 510 -7.67 -18.12 4.19
CA SER A 510 -8.86 -17.36 4.60
C SER A 510 -8.83 -17.03 6.10
N PRO A 511 -9.44 -15.90 6.51
CA PRO A 511 -9.71 -15.57 7.92
C PRO A 511 -10.45 -16.69 8.65
N LEU A 512 -10.19 -16.86 9.95
CA LEU A 512 -10.72 -17.94 10.78
C LEU A 512 -12.25 -17.96 10.86
N LEU A 513 -12.89 -16.83 11.13
CA LEU A 513 -14.34 -16.69 11.16
C LEU A 513 -14.94 -16.96 9.78
N ASN A 514 -14.32 -16.45 8.71
CA ASN A 514 -14.79 -16.71 7.35
C ASN A 514 -14.83 -18.22 7.08
N ARG A 515 -13.80 -18.97 7.47
CA ARG A 515 -13.79 -20.44 7.32
C ARG A 515 -14.98 -21.10 8.01
N PHE A 516 -15.30 -20.68 9.24
CA PHE A 516 -16.44 -21.21 9.98
C PHE A 516 -17.77 -20.84 9.33
N LEU A 517 -17.93 -19.60 8.89
CA LEU A 517 -19.11 -19.16 8.15
C LEU A 517 -19.32 -19.99 6.88
N TYR A 518 -18.24 -20.38 6.20
CA TYR A 518 -18.27 -21.24 5.01
C TYR A 518 -18.20 -22.75 5.30
N GLY A 519 -18.41 -23.18 6.55
CA GLY A 519 -18.71 -24.59 6.87
C GLY A 519 -17.56 -25.39 7.46
N GLU A 520 -16.42 -24.78 7.78
CA GLU A 520 -15.43 -25.45 8.63
C GLU A 520 -16.01 -25.69 10.04
N ASP A 521 -15.88 -26.91 10.52
CA ASP A 521 -16.31 -27.31 11.86
C ASP A 521 -15.43 -26.64 12.94
N TYR A 522 -16.03 -25.73 13.71
CA TYR A 522 -15.37 -25.05 14.81
C TYR A 522 -15.45 -25.83 16.13
N GLU A 523 -16.34 -26.81 16.25
CA GLU A 523 -16.62 -27.54 17.49
C GLU A 523 -15.64 -28.69 17.72
N HIS A 524 -15.28 -29.41 16.66
CA HIS A 524 -14.42 -30.60 16.77
C HIS A 524 -12.95 -30.34 16.41
N ARG A 525 -12.59 -29.11 16.05
CA ARG A 525 -11.19 -28.76 15.73
C ARG A 525 -10.36 -28.43 16.97
N PRO A 526 -9.03 -28.67 16.95
CA PRO A 526 -8.14 -28.19 18.01
C PRO A 526 -8.16 -26.65 18.12
N VAL A 527 -8.61 -26.13 19.27
CA VAL A 527 -8.64 -24.69 19.54
C VAL A 527 -7.33 -24.22 20.16
N LYS A 528 -6.77 -23.14 19.61
CA LYS A 528 -5.56 -22.49 20.12
C LYS A 528 -5.91 -21.16 20.79
N ILE A 529 -5.12 -20.73 21.78
CA ILE A 529 -5.28 -19.38 22.37
C ILE A 529 -5.21 -18.25 21.32
N SER A 530 -4.45 -18.47 20.24
CA SER A 530 -4.38 -17.52 19.11
C SER A 530 -5.72 -17.33 18.39
N ASP A 531 -6.63 -18.30 18.46
CA ASP A 531 -7.93 -18.22 17.79
C ASP A 531 -8.78 -17.10 18.40
N SER A 532 -8.69 -16.89 19.72
CA SER A 532 -9.33 -15.74 20.39
C SER A 532 -8.87 -14.41 19.81
N GLY A 533 -7.55 -14.22 19.66
CA GLY A 533 -6.99 -13.01 19.06
C GLY A 533 -7.35 -12.83 17.58
N ARG A 534 -7.39 -13.92 16.81
CA ARG A 534 -7.78 -13.92 15.39
C ARG A 534 -9.25 -13.55 15.22
N ILE A 535 -10.14 -14.21 15.96
CA ILE A 535 -11.58 -13.89 15.97
C ILE A 535 -11.80 -12.44 16.40
N ARG A 536 -11.12 -11.95 17.45
CA ARG A 536 -11.20 -10.55 17.87
C ARG A 536 -10.86 -9.58 16.73
N ASN A 537 -9.72 -9.80 16.05
CA ASN A 537 -9.28 -8.94 14.94
C ASN A 537 -10.24 -9.03 13.74
N GLU A 538 -10.77 -10.22 13.46
CA GLU A 538 -11.69 -10.44 12.35
C GLU A 538 -13.06 -9.82 12.60
N LEU A 539 -13.60 -9.85 13.83
CA LEU A 539 -14.84 -9.13 14.16
C LEU A 539 -14.67 -7.61 13.97
N GLN A 540 -13.54 -7.07 14.42
CA GLN A 540 -13.23 -5.66 14.21
C GLN A 540 -13.18 -5.31 12.71
N THR A 541 -12.80 -6.27 11.87
CA THR A 541 -12.75 -6.11 10.41
C THR A 541 -14.12 -6.24 9.75
N LEU A 542 -14.85 -7.28 10.11
CA LEU A 542 -16.09 -7.68 9.44
C LEU A 542 -17.28 -6.81 9.86
N ILE A 543 -17.34 -6.40 11.12
CA ILE A 543 -18.54 -5.79 11.70
C ILE A 543 -18.19 -4.64 12.67
N SER A 544 -17.20 -3.81 12.36
CA SER A 544 -16.77 -2.68 13.20
C SER A 544 -17.92 -1.83 13.75
N GLU A 545 -18.91 -1.52 12.91
CA GLU A 545 -20.10 -0.73 13.27
C GLU A 545 -21.02 -1.40 14.31
N ALA A 546 -20.93 -2.73 14.43
CA ALA A 546 -21.67 -3.52 15.40
C ALA A 546 -20.91 -3.71 16.72
N LEU A 547 -19.70 -3.15 16.87
CA LEU A 547 -18.88 -3.31 18.06
C LEU A 547 -18.97 -2.09 18.99
N GLU A 548 -19.17 -2.35 20.28
CA GLU A 548 -19.01 -1.37 21.36
C GLU A 548 -17.77 -1.76 22.19
N PHE A 549 -16.84 -0.83 22.35
CA PHE A 549 -15.61 -1.05 23.13
C PHE A 549 -15.82 -0.60 24.58
N LEU A 550 -15.83 -1.54 25.51
CA LEU A 550 -16.02 -1.32 26.95
C LEU A 550 -14.66 -1.23 27.65
N GLY A 551 -13.88 -0.20 27.33
CA GLY A 551 -12.50 -0.05 27.79
C GLY A 551 -11.48 -0.82 26.94
N GLU A 552 -10.32 -1.16 27.51
CA GLU A 552 -9.18 -1.74 26.76
C GLU A 552 -9.38 -3.23 26.41
N ASP A 553 -10.09 -3.97 27.26
CA ASP A 553 -10.10 -5.44 27.25
C ASP A 553 -11.47 -6.07 27.00
N GLN A 554 -12.52 -5.27 26.76
CA GLN A 554 -13.86 -5.80 26.48
C GLN A 554 -14.49 -5.22 25.22
N ILE A 555 -15.09 -6.08 24.42
CA ILE A 555 -15.82 -5.76 23.20
C ILE A 555 -17.19 -6.42 23.30
N ARG A 556 -18.21 -5.62 23.06
CA ARG A 556 -19.59 -6.06 22.98
C ARG A 556 -20.08 -6.04 21.54
N VAL A 557 -20.63 -7.16 21.10
CA VAL A 557 -21.19 -7.34 19.75
C VAL A 557 -22.69 -7.10 19.79
N HIS A 558 -23.17 -6.18 18.95
CA HIS A 558 -24.58 -5.84 18.75
C HIS A 558 -25.06 -6.43 17.42
N PHE A 559 -25.62 -7.64 17.43
CA PHE A 559 -26.02 -8.32 16.18
C PHE A 559 -27.08 -7.54 15.39
N ASN A 560 -27.97 -6.82 16.08
CA ASN A 560 -28.98 -5.95 15.47
C ASN A 560 -28.40 -4.75 14.69
N ARG A 561 -27.10 -4.45 14.82
CA ARG A 561 -26.40 -3.41 14.04
C ARG A 561 -25.71 -3.96 12.80
N ILE A 562 -25.65 -5.29 12.62
CA ILE A 562 -25.02 -5.90 11.44
C ILE A 562 -25.98 -5.80 10.25
N LEU A 563 -25.60 -5.01 9.25
CA LEU A 563 -26.40 -4.87 8.04
C LEU A 563 -26.43 -6.19 7.24
N PRO A 564 -27.59 -6.62 6.70
CA PRO A 564 -27.69 -7.83 5.88
C PRO A 564 -26.81 -7.82 4.62
N ASP A 565 -26.48 -6.64 4.11
CA ASP A 565 -25.57 -6.44 2.98
C ASP A 565 -24.09 -6.68 3.35
N VAL A 566 -23.76 -6.69 4.65
CA VAL A 566 -22.41 -6.96 5.17
C VAL A 566 -22.23 -8.43 5.49
N ILE A 567 -23.17 -9.00 6.26
CA ILE A 567 -23.26 -10.44 6.53
C ILE A 567 -24.72 -10.84 6.35
N SER A 568 -25.00 -11.88 5.55
CA SER A 568 -26.38 -12.32 5.33
C SER A 568 -27.03 -12.75 6.64
N LEU A 569 -28.36 -12.63 6.76
CA LEU A 569 -29.06 -13.00 8.01
C LEU A 569 -28.76 -14.44 8.46
N GLU A 570 -28.65 -15.38 7.52
CA GLU A 570 -28.24 -16.76 7.80
C GLU A 570 -26.83 -16.84 8.40
N GLN A 571 -25.87 -16.10 7.82
CA GLN A 571 -24.50 -16.05 8.32
C GLN A 571 -24.39 -15.27 9.63
N GLN A 572 -25.29 -14.32 9.92
CA GLN A 572 -25.33 -13.61 11.21
C GLN A 572 -25.74 -14.56 12.34
N GLU A 573 -26.77 -15.39 12.14
CA GLU A 573 -27.14 -16.43 13.11
C GLU A 573 -26.00 -17.42 13.33
N LYS A 574 -25.35 -17.86 12.25
CA LYS A 574 -24.19 -18.73 12.35
C LYS A 574 -23.02 -18.08 13.09
N LEU A 575 -22.74 -16.80 12.82
CA LEU A 575 -21.72 -16.02 13.55
C LEU A 575 -22.03 -15.99 15.05
N LYS A 576 -23.31 -15.79 15.40
CA LYS A 576 -23.78 -15.77 16.78
C LYS A 576 -23.53 -17.11 17.49
N ASP A 577 -23.84 -18.22 16.81
CA ASP A 577 -23.60 -19.56 17.35
C ASP A 577 -22.11 -19.84 17.54
N ILE A 578 -21.27 -19.49 16.56
CA ILE A 578 -19.80 -19.60 16.65
C ILE A 578 -19.29 -18.83 17.88
N LEU A 579 -19.67 -17.56 18.02
CA LEU A 579 -19.20 -16.71 19.11
C LEU A 579 -19.68 -17.18 20.48
N ARG A 580 -20.92 -17.66 20.59
CA ARG A 580 -21.46 -18.26 21.81
C ARG A 580 -20.68 -19.51 22.19
N TRP A 581 -20.44 -20.40 21.24
CA TRP A 581 -19.68 -21.64 21.49
C TRP A 581 -18.28 -21.34 22.03
N TYR A 582 -17.53 -20.44 21.38
CA TYR A 582 -16.18 -20.07 21.84
C TYR A 582 -16.18 -19.43 23.22
N LYS A 583 -17.17 -18.57 23.52
CA LYS A 583 -17.32 -17.94 24.84
C LYS A 583 -17.64 -18.97 25.93
N GLU A 584 -18.47 -19.97 25.64
CA GLU A 584 -18.86 -21.02 26.59
C GLU A 584 -17.73 -22.03 26.84
N HIS A 585 -17.09 -22.51 25.78
CA HIS A 585 -16.08 -23.58 25.86
C HIS A 585 -14.68 -23.07 26.21
N HIS A 586 -14.40 -21.78 25.94
CA HIS A 586 -13.10 -21.15 26.20
C HIS A 586 -13.23 -19.81 26.95
N PRO A 587 -13.90 -19.77 28.11
CA PRO A 587 -14.30 -18.53 28.79
C PRO A 587 -13.11 -17.66 29.23
N LEU A 588 -11.96 -18.28 29.55
CA LEU A 588 -10.74 -17.54 29.89
C LEU A 588 -10.15 -16.80 28.67
N TRP A 589 -10.17 -17.41 27.49
CA TRP A 589 -9.60 -16.83 26.28
C TRP A 589 -10.54 -15.82 25.64
N PHE A 590 -11.85 -16.00 25.79
CA PHE A 590 -12.90 -15.12 25.26
C PHE A 590 -13.54 -14.24 26.34
N GLY A 591 -12.88 -14.04 27.48
CA GLY A 591 -13.37 -13.17 28.55
C GLY A 591 -13.52 -11.69 28.15
N TRP A 592 -12.92 -11.30 27.01
CA TRP A 592 -13.09 -10.00 26.39
C TRP A 592 -14.43 -9.84 25.65
N LEU A 593 -15.13 -10.92 25.31
CA LEU A 593 -16.28 -10.88 24.42
C LEU A 593 -17.60 -10.79 25.20
N GLU A 594 -18.42 -9.79 24.93
CA GLU A 594 -19.82 -9.69 25.33
C GLU A 594 -20.75 -9.81 24.10
N LEU A 595 -21.87 -10.53 24.26
CA LEU A 595 -22.85 -10.72 23.20
C LEU A 595 -24.19 -10.17 23.70
N ILE A 596 -24.81 -9.28 22.93
CA ILE A 596 -26.18 -8.81 23.16
C ILE A 596 -27.05 -9.30 22.00
N ASP A 597 -28.24 -9.79 22.34
CA ASP A 597 -29.21 -10.30 21.37
C ASP A 597 -29.81 -9.21 20.48
#